data_AF-A0A419EKZ4-F1
#
_entry.id   AF-A0A419EKZ4-F1
#
_cell.length_a   1.000
_cell.length_b   1.000
_cell.length_c   1.000
_cell.angle_alpha   90.00
_cell.angle_beta   90.00
_cell.angle_gamma   90.00
#
_symmetry.space_group_name_H-M   'P 1'
#
loop_
_entity.id
_entity.type
_entity.pdbx_description
1 polymer ?
#
loop_
_entity_poly.entity_id
_entity_poly.type
_entity_poly.pdbx_seq_one_letter_code
_entity_poly.pdbx_strand_id
1 'polypeptide(L)' 'MENNRPLVTVNILSYNRKDELRNTLKKVYEQDYKNIEIIVVDNASSDGTHEMVKSEFPEVKLIQLEKNIGIAG' A
#
# COMPACT_ATOMS: atom_id res chain seq x y z
N MET A 1 5.42 27.65 2.08
CA MET A 1 6.62 27.11 2.76
C MET A 1 6.86 25.75 2.18
N GLU A 2 7.99 25.52 1.52
CA GLU A 2 8.39 24.18 1.11
C GLU A 2 8.47 23.30 2.36
N ASN A 3 7.74 22.19 2.32
CA ASN A 3 7.62 21.25 3.43
C ASN A 3 8.97 20.52 3.54
N ASN A 4 9.92 21.08 4.30
CA ASN A 4 11.28 20.55 4.49
C ASN A 4 11.32 19.25 5.33
N ARG A 5 10.22 18.48 5.28
CA ARG A 5 10.05 17.21 5.97
C ARG A 5 10.58 16.10 5.05
N PRO A 6 11.38 15.13 5.53
CA PRO A 6 11.96 14.09 4.68
C PRO A 6 10.89 13.28 3.94
N LEU A 7 11.20 12.69 2.80
CA LEU A 7 10.28 11.73 2.20
C LEU A 7 10.20 10.49 3.11
N VAL A 8 8.98 10.05 3.45
CA VAL A 8 8.74 8.81 4.18
C VAL A 8 8.04 7.83 3.26
N THR A 9 8.64 6.67 3.02
CA THR A 9 7.99 5.58 2.30
C THR A 9 7.27 4.66 3.27
N VAL A 10 5.96 4.52 3.10
CA VAL A 10 5.13 3.53 3.80
C VAL A 10 5.05 2.28 2.91
N ASN A 11 5.80 1.24 3.27
CA ASN A 11 5.78 -0.04 2.58
C ASN A 11 4.85 -1.03 3.28
N ILE A 12 3.87 -1.58 2.56
CA ILE A 12 2.87 -2.50 3.09
C ILE A 12 2.90 -3.79 2.29
N LEU A 13 3.34 -4.88 2.92
CA LEU A 13 3.15 -6.24 2.41
C LEU A 13 1.73 -6.71 2.75
N SER A 14 0.98 -7.19 1.76
CA SER A 14 -0.38 -7.71 1.93
C SER A 14 -0.54 -9.09 1.29
N TYR A 15 -1.38 -9.93 1.91
CA TYR A 15 -1.83 -11.20 1.37
C TYR A 15 -3.24 -11.50 1.88
N ASN A 16 -4.23 -11.51 1.00
CA ASN A 16 -5.64 -11.79 1.31
C ASN A 16 -6.20 -10.95 2.49
N ARG A 17 -6.00 -9.63 2.43
CA ARG A 17 -6.41 -8.66 3.45
C ARG A 17 -7.03 -7.41 2.83
N LYS A 18 -7.91 -7.58 1.85
CA LYS A 18 -8.49 -6.47 1.09
C LYS A 18 -9.07 -5.37 1.98
N ASP A 19 -9.91 -5.72 2.95
CA ASP A 19 -10.63 -4.72 3.75
C ASP A 19 -9.72 -4.03 4.77
N GLU A 20 -8.80 -4.78 5.40
CA GLU A 20 -7.83 -4.22 6.33
C GLU A 20 -6.81 -3.33 5.61
N LEU A 21 -6.36 -3.73 4.41
CA LEU A 21 -5.49 -2.91 3.59
C LEU A 21 -6.19 -1.61 3.19
N ARG A 22 -7.45 -1.67 2.73
CA ARG A 22 -8.24 -0.48 2.40
C ARG A 22 -8.33 0.48 3.58
N ASN A 23 -8.66 -0.04 4.76
CA ASN A 23 -8.74 0.77 5.98
C ASN A 23 -7.38 1.39 6.35
N THR A 24 -6.30 0.63 6.19
CA THR A 24 -4.94 1.10 6.45
C THR A 24 -4.56 2.23 5.52
N LEU A 25 -4.78 2.06 4.21
CA LEU A 25 -4.50 3.08 3.20
C LEU A 25 -5.25 4.38 3.49
N LYS A 26 -6.57 4.30 3.79
CA LYS A 26 -7.36 5.48 4.19
C LYS A 26 -6.73 6.23 5.36
N LYS A 27 -6.35 5.51 6.43
CA LYS A 27 -5.72 6.11 7.62
C LYS A 27 -4.34 6.71 7.34
N VAL A 28 -3.57 6.12 6.43
CA VAL A 28 -2.27 6.67 5.99
C VAL A 28 -2.47 8.01 5.25
N TYR A 29 -3.46 8.11 4.37
CA TYR A 29 -3.79 9.37 3.69
C TYR A 29 -4.32 10.46 4.64
N GLU A 30 -5.01 10.07 5.72
CA GLU A 30 -5.53 10.98 6.74
C GLU A 30 -4.43 11.59 7.63
N GLN A 31 -3.20 11.08 7.63
CA GLN A 31 -2.11 11.59 8.48
C GLN A 31 -1.74 13.05 8.17
N ASP A 32 -1.31 13.80 9.19
CA ASP A 32 -0.82 15.18 9.06
C ASP A 32 0.58 15.30 8.41
N TYR A 33 1.25 14.17 8.21
CA TYR A 33 2.50 14.09 7.47
C TYR A 33 2.23 13.85 5.98
N LYS A 34 2.50 14.87 5.15
CA LYS A 34 2.10 14.86 3.73
C LYS A 34 3.19 14.45 2.75
N ASN A 35 4.48 14.47 3.14
CA ASN A 35 5.57 14.07 2.25
C ASN A 35 5.78 12.56 2.29
N ILE A 36 4.77 11.81 1.85
CA ILE A 36 4.77 10.34 1.88
C ILE A 36 4.71 9.74 0.47
N GLU A 37 5.39 8.61 0.31
CA GLU A 37 5.20 7.67 -0.79
C GLU A 37 4.59 6.39 -0.20
N ILE A 38 3.61 5.79 -0.88
CA ILE A 38 3.00 4.53 -0.44
C ILE A 38 3.29 3.45 -1.47
N ILE A 39 3.87 2.35 -1.00
CA ILE A 39 4.14 1.15 -1.80
C ILE A 39 3.38 -0.02 -1.17
N VAL A 40 2.58 -0.71 -1.98
CA VAL A 40 1.93 -1.96 -1.58
C VAL A 40 2.59 -3.10 -2.35
N VAL A 41 3.07 -4.10 -1.61
CA VAL A 41 3.49 -5.39 -2.17
C VAL A 41 2.35 -6.39 -1.95
N ASP A 42 1.64 -6.74 -3.01
CA ASP A 42 0.62 -7.79 -2.98
C ASP A 42 1.28 -9.16 -3.22
N ASN A 43 1.26 -10.02 -2.21
CA ASN A 43 1.95 -11.31 -2.20
C ASN A 43 1.11 -12.41 -2.86
N ALA A 44 0.61 -12.13 -4.07
CA ALA A 44 -0.30 -12.96 -4.85
C ALA A 44 -1.67 -13.20 -4.18
N SER A 45 -2.38 -12.14 -3.81
CA SER A 45 -3.72 -12.28 -3.22
C SER A 45 -4.75 -12.74 -4.24
N SER A 46 -5.76 -13.48 -3.78
CA SER A 46 -6.87 -14.01 -4.57
C SER A 46 -8.25 -13.45 -4.15
N ASP A 47 -8.29 -12.50 -3.23
CA ASP A 47 -9.50 -11.94 -2.62
C ASP A 47 -9.96 -10.60 -3.25
N GLY A 48 -9.30 -10.17 -4.32
CA GLY A 48 -9.56 -8.88 -4.94
C GLY A 48 -8.74 -7.72 -4.36
N THR A 49 -7.70 -8.00 -3.55
CA THR A 49 -6.82 -6.97 -2.95
C THR A 49 -6.19 -6.09 -4.02
N HIS A 50 -5.62 -6.66 -5.08
CA HIS A 50 -4.88 -5.90 -6.08
C HIS A 50 -5.80 -5.02 -6.95
N GLU A 51 -6.99 -5.49 -7.30
CA GLU A 51 -8.02 -4.72 -8.00
C GLU A 51 -8.53 -3.56 -7.14
N MET A 52 -8.70 -3.78 -5.84
CA MET A 52 -9.06 -2.73 -4.89
C MET A 52 -8.00 -1.64 -4.87
N VAL A 53 -6.71 -1.99 -4.74
CA VAL A 53 -5.63 -0.99 -4.76
C VAL A 53 -5.62 -0.22 -6.07
N LYS A 54 -5.70 -0.91 -7.22
CA LYS A 54 -5.69 -0.28 -8.56
C LYS A 54 -6.88 0.68 -8.77
N SER A 55 -8.06 0.34 -8.25
CA SER A 55 -9.28 1.11 -8.50
C SER A 55 -9.52 2.23 -7.47
N GLU A 56 -9.26 1.99 -6.19
CA GLU A 56 -9.54 2.95 -5.11
C GLU A 56 -8.33 3.83 -4.77
N PHE A 57 -7.11 3.37 -5.04
CA PHE A 57 -5.87 4.06 -4.68
C PHE A 57 -4.86 4.10 -5.84
N PRO A 58 -5.20 4.72 -6.98
CA PRO A 58 -4.36 4.72 -8.19
C PRO A 58 -2.99 5.40 -8.01
N GLU A 59 -2.82 6.20 -6.97
CA GLU A 59 -1.56 6.85 -6.61
C GLU A 59 -0.59 5.93 -5.84
N VAL A 60 -1.09 4.81 -5.30
CA VAL A 60 -0.27 3.82 -4.60
C VAL A 60 0.55 3.03 -5.61
N LYS A 61 1.86 2.91 -5.37
CA LYS A 61 2.70 2.03 -6.17
C LYS A 61 2.45 0.59 -5.77
N LEU A 62 1.74 -0.14 -6.62
CA LEU A 62 1.44 -1.56 -6.42
C LEU A 62 2.48 -2.45 -7.09
N ILE A 63 3.08 -3.36 -6.31
CA ILE A 63 3.92 -4.46 -6.77
C ILE A 63 3.14 -5.75 -6.54
N GLN A 64 2.67 -6.38 -7.61
CA GLN A 64 1.93 -7.64 -7.55
C GLN A 64 2.88 -8.80 -7.82
N LEU A 65 3.00 -9.72 -6.86
CA LEU A 65 3.79 -10.94 -7.03
C LEU A 65 2.97 -12.04 -7.69
N GLU A 66 3.62 -12.87 -8.50
CA GLU A 66 2.97 -14.00 -9.19
C GLU A 66 2.64 -15.16 -8.25
N LYS A 67 3.38 -15.28 -7.14
CA LYS A 67 3.17 -16.30 -6.12
C LYS A 67 3.48 -15.73 -4.74
N ASN A 68 2.87 -16.31 -3.72
CA ASN A 68 3.19 -15.99 -2.34
C ASN A 68 4.60 -16.54 -1.99
N ILE A 69 5.52 -15.66 -1.59
CA ILE A 69 6.92 -16.01 -1.24
C ILE A 69 7.20 -15.90 0.27
N GLY A 70 6.17 -15.84 1.11
CA GLY A 70 6.33 -15.59 2.55
C GLY A 70 6.64 -14.13 2.88
N ILE A 71 7.08 -13.87 4.12
CA ILE A 71 7.22 -12.52 4.69
C ILE A 71 8.67 -12.00 4.65
N ALA A 72 9.66 -12.89 4.60
CA ALA A 72 11.09 -12.54 4.61
C ALA A 72 11.83 -12.81 3.29
N GLY A 73 11.18 -13.50 2.33
CA GLY A 73 11.84 -14.05 1.14
C GLY A 73 12.71 -15.26 1.45
#